data_AF-A0A6I7D8W6-F1
#
_entry.id   AF-A0A6I7D8W6-F1
#
_cell.length_a   1.000
_cell.length_b   1.000
_cell.length_c   1.000
_cell.angle_alpha   90.00
_cell.angle_beta   90.00
_cell.angle_gamma   90.00
#
_symmetry.space_group_name_H-M   'P 1'
#
loop_
_entity.id
_entity.type
_entity.pdbx_description
1 polymer ?
#
loop_
_entity_poly.entity_id
_entity_poly.type
_entity_poly.pdbx_seq_one_letter_code
_entity_poly.pdbx_strand_id
1 'polypeptide(L)'
;MGLSLISEWVPGSSYTYAWVAMDNQEYLAKMYNNNSGWLPKALLSIPDIKLYLDDLSEYIDGESEKYNNKINKNANYIVDLYSSYTYKK
;
A
#
# COMPACT_ATOMS: atom_id res chain seq x y z
N MET A 1 -2.30 19.67 6.79
CA MET A 1 -3.58 18.95 6.64
C MET A 1 -3.27 17.59 6.05
N GLY A 2 -3.36 16.53 6.84
CA GLY A 2 -3.15 15.16 6.34
C GLY A 2 -4.28 14.78 5.40
N LEU A 3 -3.95 14.23 4.24
CA LEU A 3 -4.92 13.80 3.23
C LEU A 3 -5.70 12.61 3.76
N SER A 4 -6.96 12.83 4.16
CA SER A 4 -7.81 11.78 4.71
C SER A 4 -8.18 10.77 3.62
N LEU A 5 -8.00 9.48 3.92
CA LEU A 5 -8.53 8.39 3.10
C LEU A 5 -9.93 8.08 3.62
N ILE A 6 -10.95 8.48 2.85
CA ILE A 6 -12.38 8.38 3.22
C ILE A 6 -13.11 7.31 2.40
N SER A 7 -14.28 6.90 2.86
CA SER A 7 -15.12 5.90 2.19
C SER A 7 -15.53 6.28 0.76
N GLU A 8 -15.64 7.58 0.48
CA GLU A 8 -16.01 8.13 -0.82
C GLU A 8 -14.80 8.44 -1.71
N TRP A 9 -13.61 7.90 -1.39
CA TRP A 9 -12.42 8.14 -2.18
C TRP A 9 -12.61 7.70 -3.65
N VAL A 10 -12.17 8.54 -4.58
CA VAL A 10 -12.27 8.29 -6.03
C VAL A 10 -10.91 8.49 -6.72
N PRO A 11 -10.66 7.78 -7.84
CA PRO A 11 -9.47 7.98 -8.66
C PRO A 11 -9.33 9.42 -9.18
N GLY A 12 -8.10 9.86 -9.45
CA GLY A 12 -7.80 11.21 -9.94
C GLY A 12 -7.34 12.21 -8.87
N SER A 13 -7.17 11.77 -7.62
CA SER A 13 -6.75 12.64 -6.52
C SER A 13 -5.26 13.05 -6.55
N SER A 14 -4.49 12.70 -7.59
CA SER A 14 -3.03 12.89 -7.67
C SER A 14 -2.19 12.22 -6.56
N TYR A 15 -2.81 11.40 -5.71
CA TYR A 15 -2.15 10.72 -4.60
C TYR A 15 -2.10 9.22 -4.79
N THR A 16 -0.88 8.68 -4.64
CA THR A 16 -0.63 7.25 -4.59
C THR A 16 -0.75 6.77 -3.15
N TYR A 17 -1.53 5.72 -2.97
CA TYR A 17 -1.70 4.99 -1.74
C TYR A 17 -1.05 3.62 -1.88
N ALA A 18 -0.34 3.22 -0.84
CA ALA A 18 0.19 1.88 -0.68
C ALA A 18 -0.58 1.15 0.42
N TRP A 19 -0.82 -0.15 0.22
CA TRP A 19 -1.38 -1.01 1.26
C TRP A 19 -0.81 -2.41 1.17
N VAL A 20 -1.02 -3.22 2.20
CA VAL A 20 -0.65 -4.65 2.17
C VAL A 20 -1.90 -5.48 1.93
N ALA A 21 -1.78 -6.44 1.02
CA ALA A 21 -2.80 -7.46 0.80
C ALA A 21 -2.19 -8.85 1.05
N MET A 22 -3.03 -9.79 1.45
CA MET A 22 -2.69 -11.19 1.62
C MET A 22 -3.53 -12.03 0.64
N ASP A 23 -2.91 -12.97 -0.06
CA ASP A 23 -3.64 -13.94 -0.86
C ASP A 23 -4.15 -15.12 -0.01
N ASN A 24 -4.83 -16.08 -0.65
CA ASN A 24 -5.36 -17.27 0.04
C ASN A 24 -4.30 -18.31 0.42
N GLN A 25 -3.04 -18.08 0.06
CA GLN A 25 -1.88 -18.91 0.42
C GLN A 25 -1.01 -18.21 1.49
N GLU A 26 -1.53 -17.14 2.11
CA GLU A 26 -0.88 -16.36 3.15
C GLU A 26 0.33 -15.53 2.67
N TYR A 27 0.54 -15.41 1.36
CA TYR A 27 1.58 -14.56 0.82
C TYR A 27 1.16 -13.09 0.87
N LEU A 28 2.08 -12.24 1.35
CA LEU A 28 1.88 -10.81 1.47
C LEU A 28 2.45 -10.06 0.26
N ALA A 29 1.70 -9.07 -0.22
CA ALA A 29 2.15 -8.15 -1.26
C ALA A 29 1.92 -6.69 -0.84
N LYS A 30 2.89 -5.81 -1.13
CA LYS A 30 2.73 -4.36 -1.05
C LYS A 30 2.10 -3.89 -2.37
N MET A 31 0.86 -3.44 -2.28
CA MET A 31 0.03 -2.97 -3.38
C MET A 31 0.13 -1.45 -3.51
N TYR A 32 -0.02 -0.94 -4.72
CA TYR A 32 0.00 0.49 -5.02
C TYR A 32 -1.12 0.83 -5.99
N ASN A 33 -1.79 1.96 -5.82
CA ASN A 33 -2.68 2.50 -6.86
C ASN A 33 -1.92 3.53 -7.72
N ASN A 34 -2.12 3.49 -9.02
CA ASN A 34 -1.50 4.42 -9.98
C ASN A 34 -2.33 5.71 -10.17
N ASN A 35 -3.03 6.15 -9.12
CA ASN A 35 -3.93 7.31 -9.11
C ASN A 35 -5.12 7.23 -10.10
N SER A 36 -5.24 6.12 -10.83
CA SER A 36 -6.22 5.94 -11.90
C SER A 36 -7.19 4.78 -11.61
N GLY A 37 -6.84 3.90 -10.66
CA GLY A 37 -7.67 2.80 -10.21
C GLY A 37 -8.40 3.07 -8.89
N TRP A 38 -9.59 2.49 -8.74
CA TRP A 38 -10.34 2.48 -7.48
C TRP A 38 -9.58 1.70 -6.41
N LEU A 39 -9.63 2.18 -5.16
CA LEU A 39 -9.16 1.42 -4.02
C LEU A 39 -10.20 0.36 -3.61
N PRO A 40 -9.77 -0.76 -2.99
CA PRO A 40 -10.70 -1.77 -2.50
C PRO A 40 -11.70 -1.20 -1.50
N LYS A 41 -13.00 -1.42 -1.70
CA LYS A 41 -14.04 -0.93 -0.77
C LYS A 41 -13.88 -1.47 0.66
N ALA A 42 -13.41 -2.71 0.79
CA ALA A 42 -13.10 -3.29 2.10
C ALA A 42 -12.01 -2.50 2.83
N LEU A 43 -10.99 -2.03 2.12
CA LEU A 43 -9.95 -1.15 2.67
C LEU A 43 -10.55 0.18 3.13
N LEU A 44 -11.36 0.81 2.29
CA LEU A 44 -12.01 2.09 2.58
C LEU A 44 -13.06 2.01 3.71
N SER A 45 -13.55 0.82 4.04
CA SER A 45 -14.51 0.61 5.12
C SER A 45 -13.88 0.53 6.52
N ILE A 46 -12.54 0.47 6.60
CA ILE A 46 -11.82 0.41 7.87
C ILE A 46 -11.72 1.83 8.43
N PRO A 47 -12.23 2.09 9.66
CA PRO A 47 -12.07 3.39 10.31
C PRO A 47 -10.59 3.74 10.46
N ASP A 48 -10.24 5.01 10.24
CA ASP A 48 -8.88 5.51 10.38
C ASP A 48 -7.82 4.75 9.55
N ILE A 49 -8.24 4.10 8.45
CA ILE A 49 -7.36 3.26 7.63
C ILE A 49 -6.07 3.95 7.21
N LYS A 50 -6.11 5.26 6.97
CA LYS A 50 -4.91 6.03 6.63
C LYS A 50 -3.82 5.92 7.72
N LEU A 51 -4.22 6.04 9.00
CA LEU A 51 -3.29 5.93 10.13
C LEU A 51 -2.64 4.55 10.16
N TYR A 52 -3.45 3.50 9.97
CA TYR A 52 -2.95 2.12 9.95
C TYR A 52 -2.01 1.85 8.77
N LEU A 53 -2.31 2.41 7.59
CA LEU A 53 -1.45 2.29 6.41
C LEU A 53 -0.13 3.04 6.56
N ASP A 54 -0.15 4.24 7.15
CA ASP A 54 1.06 4.99 7.48
C ASP A 54 1.92 4.20 8.48
N ASP A 55 1.35 3.78 9.62
CA ASP A 55 2.04 3.02 10.66
C ASP A 55 2.67 1.72 10.11
N LEU A 56 1.93 0.99 9.27
CA LEU A 56 2.42 -0.23 8.65
C LEU A 56 3.51 0.03 7.62
N SER A 57 3.38 1.09 6.82
CA SER A 57 4.39 1.46 5.83
C SER A 57 5.69 1.86 6.50
N GLU A 58 5.63 2.73 7.52
CA GLU A 58 6.78 3.09 8.35
C GLU A 58 7.43 1.85 8.98
N TYR A 59 6.65 0.90 9.46
CA TYR A 59 7.19 -0.35 9.99
C TYR A 59 7.92 -1.16 8.91
N ILE A 60 7.28 -1.38 7.76
CA ILE A 60 7.84 -2.13 6.63
C ILE A 60 9.08 -1.46 6.06
N ASP A 61 9.15 -0.13 6.08
CA ASP A 61 10.25 0.64 5.54
C ASP A 61 11.37 0.85 6.59
N GLY A 62 11.08 0.55 7.87
CA GLY A 62 12.04 0.60 8.97
C GLY A 62 12.18 1.99 9.61
N GLU A 63 11.21 2.86 9.35
CA GLU A 63 11.15 4.26 9.80
C GLU A 63 10.21 4.42 11.00
N SER A 64 9.53 3.35 11.43
CA SER A 64 8.58 3.42 12.54
C SER A 64 9.25 3.77 13.87
N GLU A 65 8.78 4.84 14.49
CA GLU A 65 9.12 5.18 15.88
C GLU A 65 8.29 4.38 16.89
N LYS A 66 7.09 3.94 16.50
CA LYS A 66 6.17 3.16 17.35
C LYS A 66 6.62 1.72 17.54
N TYR A 67 7.14 1.09 16.49
CA TYR A 67 7.44 -0.34 16.47
C TYR A 67 8.92 -0.57 16.20
N ASN A 68 9.57 -1.32 17.09
CA ASN A 68 10.98 -1.65 16.95
C ASN A 68 11.19 -2.71 15.86
N ASN A 69 11.67 -2.31 14.68
CA ASN A 69 11.96 -3.22 13.58
C ASN A 69 13.48 -3.50 13.47
N LYS A 70 13.96 -4.52 14.20
CA LYS A 70 15.37 -4.98 14.13
C LYS A 70 15.62 -6.06 13.07
N ILE A 71 14.65 -6.28 12.18
CA ILE A 71 14.77 -7.32 11.16
C ILE A 71 15.78 -6.84 10.12
N ASN A 72 16.90 -7.57 9.99
CA ASN A 72 17.80 -7.37 8.87
C ASN A 72 17.12 -7.91 7.60
N LYS A 73 16.56 -7.00 6.80
CA LYS A 73 15.84 -7.31 5.55
C LYS A 73 16.77 -7.77 4.42
N ASN A 74 18.08 -7.78 4.64
CA ASN A 74 19.13 -8.10 3.66
C ASN A 74 19.02 -7.32 2.33
N ALA A 75 18.21 -6.25 2.29
CA ALA A 75 17.84 -5.50 1.09
C ALA A 75 17.42 -6.35 -0.12
N ASN A 76 17.02 -7.62 0.10
CA ASN A 76 16.64 -8.53 -0.98
C ASN A 76 15.17 -8.33 -1.30
N TYR A 77 14.88 -7.66 -2.40
CA TYR A 77 13.55 -7.60 -2.98
C TYR A 77 13.58 -8.25 -4.36
N ILE A 78 12.61 -9.14 -4.62
CA ILE A 78 12.35 -9.66 -5.96
C ILE A 78 11.18 -8.86 -6.51
N VAL A 79 11.42 -8.04 -7.53
CA VAL A 79 10.35 -7.41 -8.29
C VAL A 79 9.84 -8.44 -9.28
N ASP A 80 8.79 -9.16 -8.91
CA ASP A 80 8.26 -10.27 -9.73
C ASP A 80 7.36 -9.76 -10.87
N LEU A 81 6.67 -8.63 -10.67
CA LEU A 81 5.74 -8.06 -11.65
C LEU A 81 5.86 -6.53 -11.70
N TYR A 82 6.61 -6.01 -12.68
CA TYR A 82 6.38 -4.67 -13.19
C TYR A 82 5.42 -4.80 -14.37
N SER A 83 4.11 -4.61 -14.13
CA SER A 83 3.12 -4.55 -15.21
C SER A 83 3.35 -3.26 -16.02
N SER A 84 4.34 -3.25 -16.91
CA SER A 84 4.32 -2.36 -18.06
C SER A 84 3.26 -2.92 -19.02
N TYR A 85 2.03 -2.47 -18.88
CA TYR A 85 0.98 -2.75 -19.85
C TYR A 85 1.41 -2.15 -21.20
N THR A 86 2.11 -2.91 -22.02
CA THR A 86 2.40 -2.53 -23.41
C THR A 86 1.16 -2.92 -24.23
N TYR A 87 0.25 -1.96 -24.39
CA TYR A 87 -0.86 -2.11 -25.32
C TYR A 87 -0.33 -2.04 -26.76
N LYS A 88 -0.08 -3.24 -27.32
CA LYS A 88 0.24 -3.59 -28.72
C LYS A 88 1.62 -3.16 -29.26
N LYS A 89 2.18 -4.07 -30.05
CA LYS A 89 3.37 -3.93 -30.89
C LYS A 89 2.96 -3.50 -32.30
#